data_AF-A0A6V8CXK3-F1
#
_entry.id   AF-A0A6V8CXK3-F1
#
_cell.length_a   1.000
_cell.length_b   1.000
_cell.length_c   1.000
_cell.angle_alpha   90.00
_cell.angle_beta   90.00
_cell.angle_gamma   90.00
#
_symmetry.space_group_name_H-M   'P 1'
#
loop_
_entity.id
_entity.type
_entity.pdbx_description
1 polymer ?
#
loop_
_entity_poly.entity_id
_entity_poly.type
_entity_poly.pdbx_seq_one_letter_code
_entity_poly.pdbx_strand_id
1 'polypeptide(L)'
;MITDYPIITLKQFMRLAGTPFKPEEIKSVLNEFEQDGTLIKGFLIEDLHEVCWGRKELLEEAKDIKPIRDFVLPPSDPIAPYFADVMKERFGFGSAYLVFKNAEPVAAFKANTRNKIIEVKDYEGSEKGWRIVKEFAWEHQMPLETELRIGGKKMKR
;
A
#
# COMPACT_ATOMS: atom_id res chain seq x y z
N MET A 1 0.93 17.05 -14.98
CA MET A 1 1.21 16.90 -13.54
C MET A 1 -0.01 16.41 -12.75
N ILE A 2 -1.23 16.94 -12.94
CA ILE A 2 -2.48 16.32 -12.39
C ILE A 2 -3.01 15.21 -13.31
N THR A 3 -2.62 15.25 -14.59
CA THR A 3 -2.98 14.33 -15.67
C THR A 3 -2.70 12.84 -15.41
N ASP A 4 -1.84 12.54 -14.43
CA ASP A 4 -1.32 11.20 -14.16
C ASP A 4 -1.87 10.60 -12.85
N TYR A 5 -2.74 11.32 -12.11
CA TYR A 5 -3.37 10.82 -10.89
C TYR A 5 -4.80 10.34 -11.18
N PRO A 6 -5.19 9.13 -10.76
CA PRO A 6 -6.50 8.58 -11.08
C PRO A 6 -7.63 9.30 -10.35
N ILE A 7 -7.39 9.78 -9.13
CA ILE A 7 -8.36 10.44 -8.26
C ILE A 7 -7.66 11.50 -7.40
N ILE A 8 -8.31 12.66 -7.19
CA ILE A 8 -7.87 13.72 -6.28
C ILE A 8 -9.05 14.36 -5.53
N THR A 9 -8.87 14.68 -4.26
CA THR A 9 -9.83 15.50 -3.49
C THR A 9 -9.49 16.99 -3.62
N LEU A 10 -10.48 17.87 -3.39
CA LEU A 10 -10.23 19.32 -3.39
C LEU A 10 -9.10 19.70 -2.40
N LYS A 11 -9.07 19.06 -1.23
CA LYS A 11 -8.05 19.30 -0.20
C LYS A 11 -6.65 18.89 -0.67
N GLN A 12 -6.54 17.76 -1.37
CA GLN A 12 -5.27 17.31 -1.96
C GLN A 12 -4.83 18.26 -3.08
N PHE A 13 -5.75 18.68 -3.93
CA PHE A 13 -5.43 19.62 -5.01
C PHE A 13 -4.99 20.98 -4.46
N MET A 14 -5.66 21.52 -3.44
CA MET A 14 -5.20 22.71 -2.73
C MET A 14 -3.78 22.56 -2.18
N ARG A 15 -3.45 21.39 -1.61
CA ARG A 15 -2.11 21.12 -1.11
C ARG A 15 -1.05 21.09 -2.22
N LEU A 16 -1.40 20.59 -3.40
CA LEU A 16 -0.51 20.55 -4.57
C LEU A 16 -0.36 21.92 -5.25
N ALA A 17 -1.45 22.67 -5.38
CA ALA A 17 -1.47 24.00 -5.98
C ALA A 17 -0.70 25.04 -5.14
N GLY A 18 -0.62 24.82 -3.83
CA GLY A 18 0.06 25.69 -2.88
C GLY A 18 -0.80 26.87 -2.43
N THR A 19 -0.19 27.77 -1.65
CA THR A 19 -0.87 28.93 -1.05
C THR A 19 -1.32 30.07 -1.98
N PRO A 20 -0.86 30.25 -3.24
CA PRO A 20 -1.27 31.40 -4.04
C PRO A 20 -2.67 31.27 -4.66
N PHE A 21 -3.28 30.08 -4.66
CA PHE A 21 -4.58 29.85 -5.28
C PHE A 21 -5.69 29.78 -4.23
N LYS A 22 -6.79 30.52 -4.48
CA LYS A 22 -7.97 30.45 -3.63
C LYS A 22 -8.74 29.16 -3.90
N PRO A 23 -9.46 28.61 -2.90
CA PRO A 23 -10.30 27.44 -3.08
C PRO A 23 -11.33 27.59 -4.22
N GLU A 24 -11.85 28.79 -4.40
CA GLU A 24 -12.83 29.14 -5.44
C GLU A 24 -12.25 28.98 -6.85
N GLU A 25 -11.00 29.41 -7.06
CA GLU A 25 -10.29 29.31 -8.34
C GLU A 25 -10.00 27.84 -8.67
N ILE A 26 -9.52 27.09 -7.68
CA ILE A 26 -9.27 25.65 -7.82
C ILE A 26 -10.58 24.91 -8.14
N LYS A 27 -11.67 25.28 -7.47
CA LYS A 27 -12.99 24.71 -7.73
C LYS A 27 -13.51 25.08 -9.12
N SER A 28 -13.25 26.29 -9.61
CA SER A 28 -13.59 26.68 -10.99
C SER A 28 -12.90 25.78 -12.00
N VAL A 29 -11.58 25.58 -11.85
CA VAL A 29 -10.79 24.71 -12.72
C VAL A 29 -11.30 23.26 -12.69
N LEU A 30 -11.61 22.73 -11.51
CA LEU A 30 -12.20 21.39 -11.39
C LEU A 30 -13.58 21.28 -12.05
N ASN A 31 -14.40 22.31 -11.97
CA ASN A 31 -15.70 22.34 -12.64
C ASN A 31 -15.55 22.46 -14.17
N GLU A 32 -14.56 23.21 -14.66
CA GLU A 32 -14.25 23.28 -16.10
C GLU A 32 -13.88 21.90 -16.64
N PHE A 33 -13.00 21.17 -15.93
CA PHE A 33 -12.66 19.80 -16.28
C PHE A 33 -13.81 18.79 -16.10
N GLU A 34 -14.79 19.10 -15.24
CA GLU A 34 -16.02 18.31 -15.14
C GLU A 34 -16.93 18.57 -16.35
N GLN A 35 -17.05 19.83 -16.78
CA GLN A 35 -17.90 20.24 -17.89
C GLN A 35 -17.38 19.77 -19.24
N ASP A 36 -16.07 19.75 -19.45
CA ASP A 36 -15.44 19.26 -20.69
C ASP A 36 -15.32 17.73 -20.74
N GLY A 37 -15.72 17.03 -19.66
CA GLY A 37 -15.72 15.58 -19.55
C GLY A 37 -14.36 14.95 -19.22
N THR A 38 -13.32 15.76 -18.99
CA THR A 38 -11.98 15.28 -18.61
C THR A 38 -12.01 14.57 -17.25
N LEU A 39 -12.78 15.08 -16.30
CA LEU A 39 -12.95 14.53 -14.96
C LEU A 39 -14.39 14.15 -14.68
N ILE A 40 -14.58 13.06 -13.95
CA ILE A 40 -15.83 12.72 -13.29
C ILE A 40 -15.75 13.08 -11.81
N LYS A 41 -16.88 13.48 -11.24
CA LYS A 41 -17.02 13.88 -9.85
C LYS A 41 -17.90 12.91 -9.09
N GLY A 42 -17.50 12.54 -7.89
CA GLY A 42 -18.30 11.67 -7.02
C GLY A 42 -17.56 11.17 -5.80
N PHE A 43 -18.14 10.19 -5.11
CA PHE A 43 -17.47 9.40 -4.08
C PHE A 43 -16.76 8.24 -4.76
N LEU A 44 -15.53 8.49 -5.20
CA LEU A 44 -14.79 7.59 -6.08
C LEU A 44 -13.90 6.59 -5.31
N ILE A 45 -13.79 6.74 -3.99
CA ILE A 45 -12.94 5.92 -3.12
C ILE A 45 -13.83 5.32 -2.02
N GLU A 46 -13.73 4.00 -1.85
CA GLU A 46 -14.41 3.28 -0.77
C GLU A 46 -13.92 3.77 0.60
N ASP A 47 -14.84 3.94 1.56
CA ASP A 47 -14.60 4.48 2.91
C ASP A 47 -14.13 5.95 3.01
N LEU A 48 -13.89 6.64 1.88
CA LEU A 48 -13.61 8.07 1.87
C LEU A 48 -14.88 8.89 1.68
N HIS A 49 -15.33 9.56 2.74
CA HIS A 49 -16.54 10.38 2.75
C HIS A 49 -16.29 11.81 2.22
N GLU A 50 -15.48 11.95 1.17
CA GLU A 50 -15.14 13.22 0.53
C GLU A 50 -15.43 13.18 -0.97
N VAL A 51 -15.87 14.32 -1.53
CA VAL A 51 -16.05 14.44 -2.99
C VAL A 51 -14.69 14.46 -3.67
N CYS A 52 -14.56 13.59 -4.66
CA CYS A 52 -13.36 13.37 -5.45
C CYS A 52 -13.61 13.72 -6.92
N TRP A 53 -12.54 14.10 -7.61
CA TRP A 53 -12.48 14.21 -9.06
C TRP A 53 -11.50 13.17 -9.58
N GLY A 54 -11.88 12.41 -10.59
CA GLY A 54 -11.02 11.39 -11.19
C GLY A 54 -11.24 11.26 -12.69
N ARG A 55 -10.26 10.70 -13.40
CA ARG A 55 -10.38 10.49 -14.85
C ARG A 55 -11.19 9.24 -15.14
N LYS A 56 -12.30 9.38 -15.87
CA LYS A 56 -13.18 8.25 -16.20
C LYS A 56 -12.42 7.11 -16.88
N GLU A 57 -11.63 7.43 -17.90
CA GLU A 57 -10.84 6.46 -18.68
C GLU A 57 -9.87 5.68 -17.77
N LEU A 58 -9.11 6.38 -16.92
CA LEU A 58 -8.18 5.73 -16.00
C LEU A 58 -8.89 4.87 -14.95
N LEU A 59 -10.10 5.23 -14.53
CA LEU A 59 -10.90 4.45 -13.58
C LEU A 59 -11.55 3.23 -14.24
N GLU A 60 -11.92 3.33 -15.51
CA GLU A 60 -12.41 2.20 -16.30
C GLU A 60 -11.26 1.23 -16.62
N GLU A 61 -10.12 1.74 -17.07
CA GLU A 61 -8.89 0.98 -17.31
C GLU A 61 -8.28 0.40 -16.03
N ALA A 62 -8.49 1.03 -14.86
CA ALA A 62 -8.04 0.50 -13.58
C ALA A 62 -8.61 -0.89 -13.28
N LYS A 63 -9.76 -1.24 -13.84
CA LYS A 63 -10.33 -2.60 -13.74
C LYS A 63 -9.50 -3.63 -14.50
N ASP A 64 -8.77 -3.21 -15.53
CA ASP A 64 -7.90 -4.04 -16.35
C ASP A 64 -6.44 -4.02 -15.87
N ILE A 65 -6.09 -3.13 -14.92
CA ILE A 65 -4.79 -3.14 -14.27
C ILE A 65 -4.67 -4.41 -13.42
N LYS A 66 -3.60 -5.17 -13.67
CA LYS A 66 -3.31 -6.37 -12.86
C LYS A 66 -3.24 -5.97 -11.39
N PRO A 67 -3.94 -6.69 -10.49
CA PRO A 67 -3.86 -6.45 -9.06
C PRO A 67 -2.41 -6.38 -8.59
N ILE A 68 -2.13 -5.51 -7.62
CA ILE A 68 -0.82 -5.45 -6.97
C ILE A 68 -0.46 -6.87 -6.53
N ARG A 69 0.68 -7.36 -7.05
CA ARG A 69 1.19 -8.68 -6.71
C ARG A 69 1.42 -8.78 -5.21
N ASP A 70 1.36 -9.99 -4.68
CA ASP A 70 1.77 -10.28 -3.31
C ASP A 70 3.24 -9.87 -3.13
N PHE A 71 3.55 -9.15 -2.05
CA PHE A 71 4.92 -8.65 -1.82
C PHE A 71 5.24 -8.47 -0.34
N VAL A 72 6.53 -8.34 -0.04
CA VAL A 72 7.04 -8.00 1.29
C VAL A 72 7.70 -6.63 1.21
N LEU A 73 7.28 -5.72 2.07
CA LEU A 73 7.83 -4.38 2.23
C LEU A 73 8.86 -4.38 3.37
N PRO A 74 10.16 -4.14 3.08
CA PRO A 74 11.19 -4.06 4.10
C PRO A 74 11.04 -2.81 4.98
N PRO A 75 11.48 -2.85 6.25
CA PRO A 75 11.46 -1.68 7.13
C PRO A 75 12.40 -0.55 6.67
N SER A 76 13.36 -0.85 5.79
CA SER A 76 14.27 0.11 5.18
C SER A 76 13.68 0.82 3.96
N ASP A 77 12.52 0.38 3.47
CA ASP A 77 11.89 0.99 2.30
C ASP A 77 11.41 2.42 2.62
N PRO A 78 11.65 3.41 1.74
CA PRO A 78 11.17 4.78 1.93
C PRO A 78 9.67 4.92 2.19
N ILE A 79 8.84 3.98 1.73
CA ILE A 79 7.39 4.01 1.98
C ILE A 79 6.98 3.35 3.31
N ALA A 80 7.87 2.60 3.97
CA ALA A 80 7.56 1.91 5.22
C ALA A 80 6.98 2.81 6.34
N PRO A 81 7.45 4.07 6.52
CA PRO A 81 6.88 4.97 7.53
C PRO A 81 5.39 5.28 7.35
N TYR A 82 4.86 5.22 6.12
CA TYR A 82 3.43 5.45 5.87
C TYR A 82 2.53 4.33 6.40
N PHE A 83 3.11 3.19 6.74
CA PHE A 83 2.40 2.04 7.31
C PHE A 83 2.70 1.83 8.79
N ALA A 84 3.32 2.81 9.47
CA ALA A 84 3.70 2.69 10.88
C ALA A 84 2.48 2.47 11.80
N ASP A 85 1.38 3.19 11.55
CA ASP A 85 0.14 3.04 12.34
C ASP A 85 -0.45 1.65 12.13
N VAL A 86 -0.58 1.20 10.88
CA VAL A 86 -1.03 -0.16 10.53
C VAL A 86 -0.16 -1.22 11.21
N MET A 87 1.15 -1.04 11.19
CA MET A 87 2.12 -1.97 11.74
C MET A 87 1.96 -2.12 13.26
N LYS A 88 1.74 -1.01 13.96
CA LYS A 88 1.56 -0.98 15.41
C LYS A 88 0.19 -1.49 15.80
N GLU A 89 -0.87 -1.05 15.13
CA GLU A 89 -2.25 -1.36 15.49
C GLU A 89 -2.66 -2.78 15.11
N ARG A 90 -2.30 -3.26 13.92
CA ARG A 90 -2.69 -4.60 13.45
C ARG A 90 -1.72 -5.70 13.88
N PHE A 91 -0.43 -5.40 14.01
CA PHE A 91 0.61 -6.42 14.22
C PHE A 91 1.50 -6.18 15.44
N GLY A 92 1.29 -5.11 16.22
CA GLY A 92 2.05 -4.86 17.45
C GLY A 92 3.53 -4.51 17.25
N PHE A 93 3.97 -4.22 16.02
CA PHE A 93 5.37 -3.88 15.74
C PHE A 93 5.55 -2.38 15.49
N GLY A 94 6.65 -1.82 15.99
CA GLY A 94 7.07 -0.46 15.63
C GLY A 94 7.87 -0.39 14.33
N SER A 95 8.60 -1.45 13.98
CA SER A 95 9.35 -1.60 12.73
C SER A 95 9.57 -3.09 12.46
N ALA A 96 9.17 -3.54 11.27
CA ALA A 96 9.18 -4.92 10.82
C ALA A 96 9.04 -4.96 9.29
N TYR A 97 9.26 -6.14 8.70
CA TYR A 97 8.84 -6.41 7.34
C TYR A 97 7.31 -6.53 7.31
N LEU A 98 6.65 -5.86 6.37
CA LEU A 98 5.20 -5.90 6.22
C LEU A 98 4.82 -6.72 4.98
N VAL A 99 3.89 -7.64 5.13
CA VAL A 99 3.50 -8.60 4.08
C VAL A 99 2.15 -8.21 3.51
N PHE A 100 2.11 -8.01 2.21
CA PHE A 100 0.92 -7.61 1.47
C PHE A 100 0.41 -8.74 0.61
N LYS A 101 -0.92 -8.93 0.65
CA LYS A 101 -1.65 -9.79 -0.27
C LYS A 101 -2.75 -8.98 -0.93
N ASN A 102 -2.74 -8.88 -2.26
CA ASN A 102 -3.69 -8.05 -3.01
C ASN A 102 -3.84 -6.63 -2.41
N ALA A 103 -2.71 -5.94 -2.16
CA ALA A 103 -2.64 -4.63 -1.50
C ALA A 103 -3.11 -4.54 -0.03
N GLU A 104 -3.62 -5.62 0.56
CA GLU A 104 -3.96 -5.66 1.99
C GLU A 104 -2.79 -6.17 2.84
N PRO A 105 -2.45 -5.50 3.95
CA PRO A 105 -1.45 -5.98 4.88
C PRO A 105 -2.02 -7.18 5.66
N VAL A 106 -1.42 -8.36 5.48
CA VAL A 106 -1.93 -9.65 6.02
C VAL A 106 -1.02 -10.28 7.07
N ALA A 107 0.22 -9.81 7.18
CA ALA A 107 1.18 -10.23 8.20
C ALA A 107 2.32 -9.22 8.33
N ALA A 108 3.08 -9.32 9.41
CA ALA A 108 4.35 -8.63 9.59
C ALA A 108 5.34 -9.54 10.31
N PHE A 109 6.64 -9.35 10.09
CA PHE A 109 7.66 -10.17 10.73
C PHE A 109 8.96 -9.42 11.00
N LYS A 110 9.63 -9.79 12.09
CA LYS A 110 10.99 -9.33 12.39
C LYS A 110 11.97 -10.40 11.96
N ALA A 111 12.98 -9.98 11.21
CA ALA A 111 14.05 -10.86 10.79
C ALA A 111 15.41 -10.22 10.94
N ASN A 112 16.39 -11.07 11.21
CA ASN A 112 17.79 -10.74 11.09
C ASN A 112 18.33 -11.35 9.80
N THR A 113 18.96 -10.52 8.97
CA THR A 113 19.61 -11.00 7.76
C THR A 113 21.11 -11.13 8.01
N ARG A 114 21.65 -12.34 7.92
CA ARG A 114 23.09 -12.61 8.02
C ARG A 114 23.49 -13.66 7.01
N ASN A 115 24.62 -13.49 6.32
CA ASN A 115 25.13 -14.45 5.33
C ASN A 115 24.07 -14.87 4.28
N LYS A 116 23.23 -13.93 3.82
CA LYS A 116 22.09 -14.15 2.92
C LYS A 116 20.99 -15.08 3.47
N ILE A 117 20.99 -15.39 4.77
CA ILE A 117 19.91 -16.12 5.43
C ILE A 117 19.02 -15.11 6.15
N ILE A 118 17.72 -15.25 5.98
CA ILE A 118 16.69 -14.48 6.68
C ILE A 118 16.25 -15.31 7.89
N GLU A 119 16.74 -14.95 9.07
CA GLU A 119 16.35 -15.55 10.34
C GLU A 119 15.11 -14.82 10.88
N VAL A 120 13.93 -15.42 10.75
CA VAL A 120 12.66 -14.86 11.23
C VAL A 120 12.52 -15.13 12.72
N LYS A 121 12.53 -14.05 13.51
CA LYS A 121 12.51 -14.06 14.98
C LYS A 121 11.13 -13.87 15.55
N ASP A 122 10.30 -13.11 14.86
CA ASP A 122 8.94 -12.80 15.28
C ASP A 122 8.05 -12.71 14.05
N TYR A 123 6.80 -13.17 14.17
CA TYR A 123 5.85 -13.22 13.06
C TYR A 123 4.43 -13.07 13.60
N GLU A 124 3.71 -12.09 13.07
CA GLU A 124 2.31 -11.85 13.37
C GLU A 124 1.49 -11.82 12.08
N GLY A 125 0.33 -12.49 12.10
CA GLY A 125 -0.60 -12.51 10.98
C GLY A 125 -0.91 -13.90 10.42
N SER A 126 -1.46 -13.93 9.20
CA SER A 126 -2.07 -15.15 8.64
C SER A 126 -1.06 -16.17 8.10
N GLU A 127 -1.44 -17.45 8.01
CA GLU A 127 -0.64 -18.49 7.32
C GLU A 127 -0.44 -18.17 5.83
N LYS A 128 -1.41 -17.48 5.20
CA LYS A 128 -1.29 -17.01 3.82
C LYS A 128 -0.13 -16.02 3.65
N GLY A 129 0.08 -15.15 4.63
CA GLY A 129 1.23 -14.24 4.67
C GLY A 129 2.57 -14.99 4.65
N TRP A 130 2.64 -16.13 5.35
CA TRP A 130 3.88 -16.92 5.42
C TRP A 130 4.27 -17.51 4.06
N ARG A 131 3.30 -17.87 3.22
CA ARG A 131 3.58 -18.31 1.85
C ARG A 131 4.29 -17.21 1.05
N ILE A 132 3.84 -15.96 1.20
CA ILE A 132 4.42 -14.79 0.55
C ILE A 132 5.83 -14.52 1.06
N VAL A 133 6.09 -14.69 2.37
CA VAL A 133 7.45 -14.59 2.93
C VAL A 133 8.39 -15.62 2.31
N LYS A 134 7.93 -16.86 2.10
CA LYS A 134 8.72 -17.90 1.40
C LYS A 134 8.99 -17.55 -0.06
N GLU A 135 7.99 -17.06 -0.77
CA GLU A 135 8.13 -16.60 -2.16
C GLU A 135 9.16 -15.45 -2.25
N PHE A 136 9.08 -14.46 -1.34
CA PHE A 136 10.04 -13.37 -1.25
C PHE A 136 11.47 -13.85 -1.02
N ALA A 137 11.67 -14.74 -0.05
CA ALA A 137 12.96 -15.36 0.23
C ALA A 137 13.53 -16.13 -0.97
N TRP A 138 12.68 -16.88 -1.68
CA TRP A 138 13.04 -17.59 -2.89
C TRP A 138 13.46 -16.63 -4.02
N GLU A 139 12.67 -15.58 -4.28
CA GLU A 139 12.97 -14.56 -5.29
C GLU A 139 14.32 -13.88 -5.05
N HIS A 140 14.68 -13.65 -3.77
CA HIS A 140 15.92 -13.00 -3.39
C HIS A 140 17.10 -13.96 -3.21
N GLN A 141 16.89 -15.27 -3.42
CA GLN A 141 17.88 -16.32 -3.16
C GLN A 141 18.42 -16.30 -1.72
N MET A 142 17.51 -16.06 -0.77
CA MET A 142 17.83 -15.93 0.64
C MET A 142 17.04 -16.97 1.46
N PRO A 143 17.68 -18.08 1.89
CA PRO A 143 17.00 -19.10 2.67
C PRO A 143 16.37 -18.53 3.96
N LEU A 144 15.21 -19.08 4.33
CA LEU A 144 14.54 -18.75 5.59
C LEU A 144 14.93 -19.73 6.69
N GLU A 145 15.23 -19.19 7.85
CA GLU A 145 15.35 -19.94 9.11
C GLU A 145 14.38 -19.38 10.14
N THR A 146 13.66 -20.26 10.85
CA THR A 146 12.81 -19.84 11.96
C THR A 146 12.56 -20.99 12.93
N GLU A 147 12.48 -20.67 14.23
CA GLU A 147 12.03 -21.61 15.26
C GLU A 147 10.52 -21.49 15.54
N LEU A 148 9.86 -20.52 14.88
CA LEU A 148 8.46 -20.19 15.12
C LEU A 148 7.50 -21.28 14.62
N ARG A 149 6.36 -21.38 15.31
CA ARG A 149 5.21 -22.18 14.86
C ARG A 149 4.22 -21.25 14.18
N ILE A 150 4.09 -21.36 12.86
CA ILE A 150 3.12 -20.58 12.09
C ILE A 150 1.99 -21.54 11.67
N GLY A 151 0.74 -21.20 11.99
CA GLY A 151 -0.41 -22.07 11.71
C GLY A 151 -0.41 -23.39 12.50
N GLY A 152 0.24 -23.44 13.67
CA GLY A 152 0.24 -24.62 14.54
C GLY A 152 1.22 -25.74 14.16
N LYS A 153 2.00 -25.61 13.09
CA LYS A 153 3.03 -26.59 12.70
C LYS A 153 4.43 -26.11 13.08
N LYS A 154 5.23 -26.99 13.68
CA LYS A 154 6.68 -26.79 13.85
C LYS A 154 7.32 -26.88 12.46
N MET A 155 7.88 -25.79 11.97
CA MET A 155 8.70 -25.81 10.78
C MET A 155 10.07 -26.40 11.19
N LYS A 156 10.33 -27.65 10.81
CA LYS A 156 11.68 -28.23 10.94
C LYS A 156 12.49 -27.89 9.68
N ARG A 157 13.79 -27.68 9.92
CA ARG A 157 14.89 -27.51 8.95
C ARG A 157 14.70 -28.28 7.66
#